data_AF-A0A3C1F3E9-F1
#
_entry.id   AF-A0A3C1F3E9-F1
#
_cell.length_a   1.000
_cell.length_b   1.000
_cell.length_c   1.000
_cell.angle_alpha   90.00
_cell.angle_beta   90.00
_cell.angle_gamma   90.00
#
_symmetry.space_group_name_H-M   'P 1'
#
loop_
_entity.id
_entity.type
_entity.pdbx_description
1 polymer ?
#
loop_
_entity_poly.entity_id
_entity_poly.type
_entity_poly.pdbx_seq_one_letter_code
_entity_poly.pdbx_strand_id
1 'polypeptide(L)' 'MTRDEIVARLDAEARRRLDMSAEDLVRAYRSCELTDPGRVADLLALASLLDPTDPLFVSA' A
#
# COMPACT_ATOMS: atom_id res chain seq x y z
N MET A 1 13.80 -9.23 -0.99
CA MET A 1 12.39 -9.35 -1.37
C MET A 1 12.24 -8.91 -2.81
N THR A 2 11.41 -9.58 -3.58
CA THR A 2 11.02 -9.15 -4.92
C THR A 2 9.88 -8.14 -4.83
N ARG A 3 9.64 -7.43 -5.93
CA ARG A 3 8.46 -6.57 -6.10
C ARG A 3 7.16 -7.32 -5.76
N ASP A 4 6.98 -8.50 -6.34
CA ASP A 4 5.74 -9.26 -6.19
C ASP A 4 5.52 -9.75 -4.75
N GLU A 5 6.59 -10.08 -4.03
CA GLU A 5 6.51 -10.41 -2.60
C GLU A 5 6.08 -9.21 -1.75
N ILE A 6 6.58 -8.02 -2.08
CA ILE A 6 6.20 -6.77 -1.41
C ILE A 6 4.72 -6.47 -1.65
N VAL A 7 4.27 -6.52 -2.91
CA VAL A 7 2.88 -6.26 -3.31
C VAL A 7 1.93 -7.28 -2.68
N ALA A 8 2.26 -8.57 -2.75
CA ALA A 8 1.42 -9.63 -2.16
C ALA A 8 1.27 -9.46 -0.64
N ARG A 9 2.37 -9.09 0.05
CA ARG A 9 2.34 -8.83 1.50
C ARG A 9 1.53 -7.58 1.84
N LEU A 10 1.68 -6.51 1.06
CA LEU A 10 0.88 -5.29 1.17
C LEU A 10 -0.61 -5.61 1.04
N ASP A 11 -0.99 -6.36 0.00
CA ASP A 11 -2.40 -6.65 -0.30
C ASP A 11 -3.01 -7.52 0.81
N ALA A 12 -2.29 -8.54 1.26
CA ALA A 12 -2.75 -9.41 2.34
C ALA A 12 -2.99 -8.63 3.64
N GLU A 13 -2.05 -7.76 4.04
CA GLU A 13 -2.17 -6.99 5.28
C GLU A 13 -3.15 -5.82 5.18
N ALA A 14 -3.24 -5.16 4.02
CA ALA A 14 -4.23 -4.12 3.76
C ALA A 14 -5.65 -4.70 3.86
N ARG A 15 -5.91 -5.85 3.24
CA ARG A 15 -7.20 -6.54 3.35
C ARG A 15 -7.50 -6.94 4.79
N ARG A 16 -6.52 -7.51 5.48
CA ARG A 16 -6.69 -7.97 6.86
C ARG A 16 -7.00 -6.84 7.85
N ARG A 17 -6.42 -5.65 7.66
CA ARG A 17 -6.52 -4.54 8.64
C ARG A 17 -7.56 -3.50 8.27
N LEU A 18 -7.77 -3.25 6.99
CA LEU A 18 -8.60 -2.15 6.48
C LEU A 18 -9.69 -2.61 5.51
N ASP A 19 -9.73 -3.90 5.15
CA ASP A 19 -10.62 -4.44 4.11
C ASP A 19 -10.41 -3.75 2.75
N MET A 20 -9.16 -3.36 2.45
CA MET A 20 -8.76 -2.66 1.24
C MET A 20 -7.71 -3.45 0.46
N SER A 21 -7.66 -3.29 -0.86
CA SER A 21 -6.53 -3.77 -1.65
C SER A 21 -5.27 -2.93 -1.37
N ALA A 22 -4.10 -3.44 -1.73
CA ALA A 22 -2.85 -2.67 -1.69
C ALA A 22 -2.94 -1.37 -2.51
N GLU A 23 -3.62 -1.43 -3.66
CA GLU A 23 -3.83 -0.28 -4.54
C GLU A 23 -4.72 0.76 -3.88
N ASP A 24 -5.85 0.35 -3.28
CA ASP A 24 -6.76 1.26 -2.60
C ASP A 24 -6.11 1.89 -1.37
N LEU A 25 -5.31 1.13 -0.62
CA LEU A 25 -4.52 1.66 0.50
C LEU A 25 -3.56 2.78 0.04
N VAL A 26 -2.80 2.52 -1.02
CA VAL A 26 -1.84 3.47 -1.58
C VAL A 26 -2.55 4.71 -2.15
N ARG A 27 -3.68 4.51 -2.83
CA ARG A 27 -4.54 5.59 -3.35
C ARG A 27 -5.08 6.45 -2.21
N ALA A 28 -5.68 5.84 -1.20
CA ALA A 28 -6.24 6.54 -0.04
C ALA A 28 -5.16 7.31 0.73
N TYR A 29 -3.94 6.76 0.86
CA TYR A 29 -2.82 7.48 1.47
C TYR A 29 -2.43 8.73 0.66
N ARG A 30 -2.31 8.60 -0.67
CA ARG A 30 -1.93 9.71 -1.56
C ARG A 30 -2.99 10.79 -1.66
N SER A 31 -4.27 10.40 -1.57
CA SER A 31 -5.41 11.33 -1.53
C SER A 31 -5.66 11.91 -0.14
N CYS A 32 -4.89 11.55 0.88
CA CYS A 32 -5.10 11.93 2.28
C CYS A 32 -6.48 11.50 2.84
N GLU A 33 -7.02 10.38 2.35
CA GLU A 33 -8.33 9.82 2.72
C GLU A 33 -8.25 8.75 3.81
N LEU A 34 -7.04 8.37 4.25
CA LEU A 34 -6.87 7.45 5.38
C LEU A 34 -7.21 8.15 6.69
N THR A 35 -8.25 7.66 7.37
CA THR A 35 -8.70 8.16 8.68
C THR A 35 -7.61 8.09 9.75
N ASP A 36 -6.78 7.04 9.73
CA ASP A 36 -5.66 6.86 10.66
C ASP A 36 -4.46 6.22 9.94
N PRO A 37 -3.60 7.02 9.29
CA PRO A 37 -2.41 6.52 8.59
C PRO A 37 -1.41 5.84 9.53
N GLY A 38 -1.43 6.17 10.82
CA GLY A 38 -0.51 5.63 11.82
C GLY A 38 -0.69 4.12 12.01
N ARG A 39 -1.91 3.60 11.88
CA ARG A 39 -2.21 2.15 12.02
C ARG A 39 -1.66 1.28 10.90
N VAL A 40 -1.27 1.90 9.79
CA VAL A 40 -0.72 1.23 8.60
C VAL A 40 0.62 1.82 8.17
N ALA A 41 1.29 2.57 9.06
CA ALA A 41 2.59 3.16 8.77
C ALA A 41 3.65 2.12 8.39
N ASP A 42 3.56 0.90 8.93
CA ASP A 42 4.40 -0.24 8.55
C ASP A 42 4.16 -0.68 7.10
N LEU A 43 2.90 -0.67 6.64
CA LEU A 43 2.54 -0.96 5.25
C LEU A 43 3.02 0.14 4.31
N LEU A 44 2.88 1.41 4.70
CA LEU A 44 3.37 2.54 3.92
C LEU A 44 4.91 2.53 3.79
N ALA A 45 5.61 2.21 4.89
CA ALA A 45 7.06 2.01 4.87
C ALA A 45 7.45 0.83 3.97
N LEU A 46 6.70 -0.27 3.99
CA LEU A 46 6.92 -1.40 3.09
C LEU A 46 6.71 -0.99 1.62
N ALA A 47 5.67 -0.21 1.32
CA ALA A 47 5.43 0.32 -0.01
C ALA A 47 6.56 1.22 -0.51
N SER A 48 7.21 2.00 0.37
CA SER A 48 8.34 2.86 -0.01
C SER A 48 9.59 2.10 -0.51
N LEU A 49 9.63 0.78 -0.39
CA LEU A 49 10.67 -0.07 -0.98
C LEU A 49 10.44 -0.36 -2.46
N LEU A 50 9.24 -0.10 -2.98
CA LEU A 50 8.93 -0.22 -4.40
C LEU A 50 9.50 0.97 -5.18
N ASP A 51 9.74 0.76 -6.47
CA ASP A 51 10.15 1.85 -7.36
C ASP A 51 9.07 2.94 -7.38
N PRO A 52 9.40 4.24 -7.35
CA PRO A 52 8.39 5.31 -7.42
C PRO A 52 7.51 5.26 -8.68
N THR A 53 7.99 4.60 -9.74
CA THR A 53 7.26 4.34 -10.99
C THR A 53 6.51 3.00 -11.01
N ASP A 54 6.52 2.25 -9.89
CA ASP A 54 5.82 0.98 -9.78
C ASP A 54 4.34 1.16 -10.13
N PRO A 55 3.75 0.31 -11.00
CA PRO A 55 2.34 0.39 -11.37
C PRO A 55 1.37 0.52 -10.19
N LEU A 56 1.70 -0.01 -9.00
CA LEU A 56 0.91 0.14 -7.78
C LEU A 56 0.66 1.60 -7.40
N PHE A 57 1.59 2.49 -7.77
CA PHE A 57 1.53 3.93 -7.53
C PHE A 57 0.89 4.71 -8.66
N VAL A 58 0.87 4.15 -9.87
CA VAL A 58 0.51 4.89 -11.10
C VAL A 58 -0.83 4.44 -11.68
N SER A 59 -1.55 3.53 -11.00
CA SER A 59 -2.78 2.92 -11.53
C SER A 59 -3.69 3.92 -12.27
N ALA A 60 -3.75 3.65 -13.58
CA ALA A 60 -4.51 4.18 -14.73
C ALA A 60 -5.47 5.37 -14.52
#